data_AF-A0A1I2HXS9-F1
#
_entry.id   AF-A0A1I2HXS9-F1
#
_cell.length_a   1.000
_cell.length_b   1.000
_cell.length_c   1.000
_cell.angle_alpha   90.00
_cell.angle_beta   90.00
_cell.angle_gamma   90.00
#
_symmetry.space_group_name_H-M   'P 1'
#
loop_
_entity.id
_entity.type
_entity.pdbx_description
1 polymer ?
#
loop_
_entity_poly.entity_id
_entity_poly.type
_entity_poly.pdbx_seq_one_letter_code
_entity_poly.pdbx_strand_id
1 'polypeptide(L)'
;MIKRRFCVDIRTVSPMNIMAMSKGTFLPERNKIVRYKTSGGSECGLTITTPIPGIYATARSDEAGAEAEVRSGVVQMPIIPSSTITGGLRRAACSLIEDSLVERKLNVSVAAFNTLSSGSATATLNAATQVTTIKAAALHPFFGLFGGTSFALSSRMVVADAVPVCEEAMGMSLLPSDQPAMLVLPSDMLMPVQIIRKNDAMGKDAQRLIELVGEAEITQYWVSQSEQAVKRKESKAAAVAALAAGESVEKGKKESLQTATAIEAVMPNLNFVLSFEVNAFSEAQFGLFLMSLQRLLRKGQFGGREARGFGRYQVVSASIASQNDKGIWAKLGSVFSDMDTLEFDAELRGASAVAEDWIDTCSVPEIEAFAGADETFFEKAA
;
A
#
# COMPACT_ATOMS: atom_id res chain seq x y z
N MET A 1 7.27 6.39 29.82
CA MET A 1 7.46 6.05 28.39
C MET A 1 6.98 4.64 28.17
N ILE A 2 6.05 4.45 27.24
CA ILE A 2 5.46 3.16 26.88
C ILE A 2 6.20 2.64 25.66
N LYS A 3 6.87 1.50 25.82
CA LYS A 3 7.62 0.84 24.75
C LYS A 3 7.02 -0.53 24.45
N ARG A 4 6.51 -0.72 23.23
CA ARG A 4 5.81 -1.94 22.80
C ARG A 4 6.19 -2.29 21.37
N ARG A 5 6.18 -3.59 21.05
CA ARG A 5 6.19 -4.07 19.67
C ARG A 5 4.91 -4.79 19.36
N PHE A 6 4.48 -4.68 18.11
CA PHE A 6 3.28 -5.30 17.59
C PHE A 6 3.61 -6.11 16.36
N CYS A 7 2.98 -7.27 16.27
CA CYS A 7 3.01 -8.16 15.11
C CYS A 7 1.56 -8.39 14.69
N VAL A 8 1.23 -8.12 13.43
CA VAL A 8 -0.09 -8.39 12.88
C VAL A 8 0.06 -9.21 11.62
N ASP A 9 -0.47 -10.43 11.65
CA ASP A 9 -0.51 -11.30 10.50
C ASP A 9 -1.81 -11.05 9.74
N ILE A 10 -1.67 -10.75 8.44
CA ILE A 10 -2.81 -10.60 7.53
C ILE A 10 -2.72 -11.63 6.41
N ARG A 11 -3.86 -12.02 5.86
CA ARG A 11 -3.94 -12.87 4.67
C ARG A 11 -4.63 -12.11 3.53
N THR A 12 -4.00 -12.04 2.36
CA THR A 12 -4.64 -11.46 1.18
C THR A 12 -5.84 -12.32 0.75
N VAL A 13 -6.97 -11.69 0.45
CA VAL A 13 -8.19 -12.38 -0.04
C VAL A 13 -8.42 -12.10 -1.53
N SER A 14 -7.78 -11.05 -2.05
CA SER A 14 -7.87 -10.63 -3.45
C SER A 14 -6.48 -10.25 -3.96
N PRO A 15 -6.28 -10.18 -5.29
CA PRO A 15 -5.00 -9.74 -5.85
C PRO A 15 -4.64 -8.35 -5.32
N MET A 16 -3.41 -8.16 -4.87
CA MET A 16 -2.95 -6.89 -4.31
C MET A 16 -1.89 -6.27 -5.21
N ASN A 17 -2.17 -5.09 -5.77
CA ASN A 17 -1.17 -4.34 -6.54
C ASN A 17 -0.67 -3.16 -5.70
N ILE A 18 0.61 -3.19 -5.36
CA ILE A 18 1.28 -2.09 -4.64
C ILE A 18 2.16 -1.41 -5.66
N MET A 19 1.64 -0.37 -6.29
CA MET A 19 2.19 0.17 -7.52
C MET A 19 3.65 0.63 -7.35
N ALA A 20 4.56 0.01 -8.09
CA ALA A 20 5.93 0.48 -8.22
C ALA A 20 6.01 1.62 -9.25
N MET A 21 7.00 2.49 -9.09
CA MET A 21 7.33 3.52 -10.08
C MET A 21 7.91 2.91 -11.37
N SER A 22 8.57 1.75 -11.24
CA SER A 22 9.11 1.01 -12.37
C SER A 22 8.00 0.30 -13.15
N LYS A 23 8.26 0.10 -14.44
CA LYS A 23 7.32 -0.55 -15.36
C LYS A 23 7.95 -1.79 -15.96
N GLY A 24 7.11 -2.81 -16.17
CA GLY A 24 7.51 -4.07 -16.78
C GLY A 24 6.95 -4.22 -18.18
N THR A 25 7.18 -5.40 -18.76
CA THR A 25 6.57 -5.83 -20.01
C THR A 25 5.69 -7.04 -19.75
N PHE A 26 4.41 -6.94 -20.11
CA PHE A 26 3.49 -8.07 -20.16
C PHE A 26 3.59 -8.79 -21.50
N LEU A 27 3.73 -10.11 -21.47
CA LEU A 27 3.79 -11.01 -22.61
C LEU A 27 2.49 -11.81 -22.68
N PRO A 28 1.50 -11.41 -23.52
CA PRO A 28 0.19 -12.03 -23.56
C PRO A 28 0.23 -13.53 -23.90
N GLU A 29 1.10 -13.92 -24.84
CA GLU A 29 1.22 -15.30 -25.32
C GLU A 29 1.68 -16.27 -24.23
N ARG A 30 2.43 -15.77 -23.24
CA ARG A 30 2.94 -16.56 -22.12
C ARG A 30 2.19 -16.28 -20.82
N ASN A 31 1.20 -15.40 -20.85
CA ASN A 31 0.55 -14.80 -19.68
C ASN A 31 1.56 -14.53 -18.55
N LYS A 32 2.64 -13.80 -18.86
CA LYS A 32 3.77 -13.56 -17.95
C LYS A 32 4.19 -12.09 -17.97
N ILE A 33 4.57 -11.57 -16.80
CA ILE A 33 5.22 -10.26 -16.68
C ILE A 33 6.71 -10.46 -16.52
N VAL A 34 7.48 -9.69 -17.28
CA VAL A 34 8.92 -9.53 -17.06
C VAL A 34 9.19 -8.12 -16.57
N ARG A 35 10.04 -7.99 -15.55
CA ARG A 35 10.35 -6.73 -14.88
C ARG A 35 11.41 -5.88 -15.60
N TYR A 36 11.70 -6.22 -16.84
CA TYR A 36 12.58 -5.50 -17.75
C TYR A 36 11.88 -5.27 -19.09
N LYS A 37 12.41 -4.33 -19.87
CA LYS A 37 11.86 -4.00 -21.18
C LYS A 37 12.22 -5.10 -22.18
N THR A 38 11.22 -5.68 -22.84
CA THR A 38 11.46 -6.69 -23.90
C THR A 38 10.70 -6.37 -25.21
N SER A 39 11.15 -6.95 -26.31
CA SER A 39 10.40 -7.01 -27.58
C SER A 39 9.19 -7.96 -27.41
N GLY A 40 8.09 -7.70 -28.14
CA GLY A 40 6.94 -8.61 -28.16
C GLY A 40 5.90 -8.49 -27.04
N GLY A 41 5.94 -7.45 -26.19
CA GLY A 41 4.91 -7.21 -25.17
C GLY A 41 4.51 -5.75 -24.96
N SER A 42 3.46 -5.56 -24.16
CA SER A 42 2.91 -4.27 -23.74
C SER A 42 3.47 -3.84 -22.39
N GLU A 43 3.55 -2.53 -22.17
CA GLU A 43 3.93 -1.98 -20.87
C GLU A 43 2.90 -2.38 -19.79
N CYS A 44 3.37 -2.69 -18.59
CA CYS A 44 2.52 -3.04 -17.46
C CYS A 44 3.03 -2.42 -16.16
N GLY A 45 2.09 -2.16 -15.24
CA GLY A 45 2.41 -1.69 -13.90
C GLY A 45 2.96 -2.83 -13.05
N LEU A 46 4.01 -2.58 -12.28
CA LEU A 46 4.62 -3.57 -11.39
C LEU A 46 4.14 -3.41 -9.96
N THR A 47 4.31 -4.46 -9.17
CA THR A 47 4.17 -4.42 -7.71
C THR A 47 5.54 -4.18 -7.06
N ILE A 48 5.59 -3.36 -6.01
CA ILE A 48 6.82 -3.10 -5.24
C ILE A 48 7.34 -4.41 -4.65
N THR A 49 8.64 -4.61 -4.80
CA THR A 49 9.36 -5.75 -4.24
C THR A 49 10.64 -5.30 -3.58
N THR A 50 11.15 -6.15 -2.71
CA THR A 50 12.52 -6.05 -2.21
C THR A 50 13.36 -7.18 -2.81
N PRO A 51 14.60 -6.90 -3.26
CA PRO A 51 15.53 -7.93 -3.67
C PRO A 51 16.01 -8.71 -2.45
N ILE A 52 15.85 -10.04 -2.47
CA ILE A 52 16.41 -10.93 -1.45
C ILE A 52 17.38 -11.93 -2.09
N PRO A 53 18.45 -12.32 -1.38
CA PRO A 53 19.27 -13.46 -1.79
C PRO A 53 18.39 -14.72 -1.85
N GLY A 54 18.43 -15.44 -2.95
CA GLY A 54 17.64 -16.65 -3.13
C GLY A 54 18.33 -17.63 -4.07
N ILE A 55 17.88 -18.88 -3.99
CA ILE A 55 18.29 -19.95 -4.88
C ILE A 55 17.14 -20.19 -5.85
N TYR A 56 17.39 -20.11 -7.16
CA TYR A 56 16.38 -20.42 -8.17
C TYR A 56 16.90 -21.46 -9.17
N ALA A 57 16.00 -22.38 -9.53
CA ALA A 57 16.23 -23.33 -10.60
C ALA A 57 16.05 -22.62 -11.94
N THR A 58 17.10 -22.53 -12.74
CA THR A 58 16.97 -22.19 -14.16
C THR A 58 16.93 -23.47 -14.97
N ALA A 59 15.79 -23.78 -15.58
CA ALA A 59 15.79 -24.75 -16.68
C ALA A 59 16.55 -24.11 -17.85
N ARG A 60 17.72 -24.67 -18.18
CA ARG A 60 18.37 -24.37 -19.46
C ARG A 60 17.58 -25.09 -20.55
N SER A 61 17.09 -24.31 -21.50
CA SER A 61 16.54 -24.71 -22.80
C SER A 61 15.28 -25.58 -22.81
N ASP A 62 14.47 -25.39 -23.87
CA ASP A 62 13.25 -26.12 -24.22
C ASP A 62 13.52 -27.60 -24.62
N GLU A 63 14.58 -28.22 -24.10
CA GLU A 63 14.95 -29.62 -24.35
C GLU A 63 14.48 -30.52 -23.21
N ALA A 64 13.65 -31.51 -23.54
CA ALA A 64 13.16 -32.49 -22.58
C ALA A 64 14.34 -33.30 -22.00
N GLY A 65 14.64 -33.11 -20.71
CA GLY A 65 15.70 -33.83 -19.98
C GLY A 65 16.84 -32.98 -19.43
N ALA A 66 16.82 -31.66 -19.61
CA ALA A 66 17.84 -30.78 -19.01
C ALA A 66 17.74 -30.75 -17.47
N GLU A 67 18.82 -31.11 -16.79
CA GLU A 67 18.93 -30.97 -15.33
C GLU A 67 18.81 -29.49 -14.93
N ALA A 68 17.97 -29.22 -13.93
CA ALA A 68 17.77 -27.87 -13.42
C ALA A 68 19.07 -27.35 -12.78
N GLU A 69 19.72 -26.37 -13.42
CA GLU A 69 20.89 -25.72 -12.84
C GLU A 69 20.42 -24.79 -11.72
N VAL A 70 20.79 -25.15 -10.49
CA VAL A 70 20.50 -24.37 -9.29
C VAL A 70 21.47 -23.20 -9.22
N ARG A 71 20.98 -21.96 -9.39
CA ARG A 71 21.81 -20.76 -9.32
C ARG A 71 21.44 -19.94 -8.09
N SER A 72 22.45 -19.43 -7.40
CA SER A 72 22.27 -18.36 -6.42
C SER A 72 22.11 -17.04 -7.16
N GLY A 73 21.15 -16.22 -6.73
CA GLY A 73 20.98 -14.88 -7.26
C GLY A 73 19.97 -14.08 -6.45
N VAL A 74 19.42 -13.03 -7.05
CA VAL A 74 18.49 -12.12 -6.39
C VAL A 74 17.08 -12.40 -6.87
N VAL A 75 16.18 -12.74 -5.96
CA VAL A 75 14.75 -12.92 -6.24
C VAL A 75 13.99 -11.69 -5.75
N GLN A 76 12.95 -11.30 -6.47
CA GLN A 76 12.11 -10.15 -6.13
C GLN A 76 10.94 -10.62 -5.27
N MET A 77 10.94 -10.27 -3.99
CA MET A 77 9.87 -10.63 -3.06
C MET A 77 8.88 -9.47 -2.90
N PRO A 78 7.56 -9.68 -3.06
CA PRO A 78 6.58 -8.62 -2.86
C PRO A 78 6.59 -8.15 -1.41
N ILE A 79 6.49 -6.84 -1.20
CA ILE A 79 6.40 -6.24 0.14
C ILE A 79 5.27 -5.21 0.18
N ILE A 80 4.74 -4.96 1.38
CA ILE A 80 3.97 -3.74 1.66
C ILE A 80 4.93 -2.74 2.29
N PRO A 81 5.30 -1.65 1.60
CA PRO A 81 6.26 -0.70 2.15
C PRO A 81 5.77 -0.10 3.46
N SER A 82 6.70 0.06 4.39
CA SER A 82 6.53 0.77 5.66
C SER A 82 5.91 2.16 5.47
N SER A 83 6.23 2.87 4.38
CA SER A 83 5.62 4.15 4.03
C SER A 83 4.12 4.04 3.71
N THR A 84 3.70 2.96 3.05
CA THR A 84 2.28 2.67 2.77
C THR A 84 1.53 2.40 4.05
N ILE A 85 2.11 1.59 4.93
CA ILE A 85 1.52 1.23 6.23
C ILE A 85 1.45 2.46 7.15
N THR A 86 2.55 3.21 7.28
CA THR A 86 2.63 4.43 8.09
C THR A 86 1.65 5.49 7.61
N GLY A 87 1.56 5.72 6.29
CA GLY A 87 0.56 6.62 5.72
C GLY A 87 -0.87 6.13 5.97
N GLY A 88 -1.10 4.82 5.94
CA GLY A 88 -2.38 4.20 6.30
C GLY A 88 -2.77 4.47 7.76
N LEU A 89 -1.86 4.22 8.70
CA LEU A 89 -2.06 4.51 10.13
C LEU A 89 -2.33 6.00 10.37
N ARG A 90 -1.54 6.89 9.76
CA ARG A 90 -1.69 8.34 9.92
C ARG A 90 -3.05 8.82 9.43
N ARG A 91 -3.49 8.35 8.25
CA ARG A 91 -4.84 8.67 7.73
C ARG A 91 -5.94 8.06 8.59
N ALA A 92 -5.76 6.86 9.13
CA ALA A 92 -6.72 6.26 10.05
C ALA A 92 -6.88 7.08 11.33
N ALA A 93 -5.78 7.58 11.91
CA ALA A 93 -5.81 8.51 13.04
C ALA A 93 -6.43 9.86 12.67
N CYS A 94 -6.11 10.40 11.49
CA CYS A 94 -6.70 11.63 10.96
C CYS A 94 -8.23 11.50 10.86
N SER A 95 -8.74 10.39 10.32
CA SER A 95 -10.19 10.15 10.23
C SER A 95 -10.88 10.05 11.59
N LEU A 96 -10.21 9.56 12.64
CA LEU A 96 -10.78 9.59 14.00
C LEU A 96 -10.97 11.02 14.51
N ILE A 97 -9.98 11.89 14.27
CA ILE A 97 -10.06 13.31 14.61
C ILE A 97 -11.12 14.01 13.76
N GLU A 98 -11.19 13.72 12.45
CA GLU A 98 -12.21 14.26 11.54
C GLU A 98 -13.62 13.94 12.01
N ASP A 99 -13.89 12.68 12.38
CA ASP A 99 -15.21 12.24 12.86
C ASP A 99 -15.64 13.09 14.08
N SER A 100 -14.75 13.27 15.07
CA SER A 100 -14.99 14.12 16.26
C SER A 100 -15.20 15.60 15.91
N LEU A 101 -14.37 16.16 15.03
CA LEU A 101 -14.50 17.56 14.62
C LEU A 101 -15.82 17.82 13.89
N VAL A 102 -16.25 16.89 13.02
CA VAL A 102 -17.53 16.95 12.31
C VAL A 102 -18.70 16.90 13.30
N GLU A 103 -18.67 15.98 14.27
CA GLU A 103 -19.70 15.87 15.31
C GLU A 103 -19.80 17.16 16.13
N ARG A 104 -18.65 17.75 16.47
CA ARG A 104 -18.54 19.02 17.20
C ARG A 104 -18.79 20.26 16.32
N LYS A 105 -19.06 20.09 15.02
CA LYS A 105 -19.29 21.16 14.02
C LYS A 105 -18.14 22.16 13.93
N LEU A 106 -16.91 21.67 14.09
CA LEU A 106 -15.69 22.45 13.95
C LEU A 106 -15.10 22.28 12.56
N ASN A 107 -14.44 23.32 12.05
CA ASN A 107 -13.79 23.31 10.75
C ASN A 107 -12.28 23.50 10.93
N VAL A 108 -11.50 22.86 10.06
CA VAL A 108 -10.05 23.05 9.97
C VAL A 108 -9.69 23.57 8.58
N SER A 109 -8.56 24.26 8.49
CA SER A 109 -8.00 24.72 7.24
C SER A 109 -7.49 23.54 6.39
N VAL A 110 -7.35 23.77 5.08
CA VAL A 110 -6.76 22.79 4.17
C VAL A 110 -5.30 22.49 4.56
N ALA A 111 -4.57 23.46 5.10
CA ALA A 111 -3.21 23.27 5.58
C ALA A 111 -3.16 22.34 6.80
N ALA A 112 -4.07 22.53 7.77
CA ALA A 112 -4.24 21.63 8.91
C ALA A 112 -4.59 20.21 8.46
N PHE A 113 -5.56 20.06 7.55
CA PHE A 113 -5.94 18.76 7.00
C PHE A 113 -4.77 18.04 6.31
N ASN A 114 -4.02 18.74 5.46
CA ASN A 114 -2.84 18.16 4.78
C ASN A 114 -1.75 17.79 5.78
N THR A 115 -1.55 18.60 6.82
CA THR A 115 -0.59 18.31 7.89
C THR A 115 -0.97 17.04 8.63
N LEU A 116 -2.24 16.86 9.00
CA LEU A 116 -2.73 15.63 9.64
C LEU A 116 -2.63 14.42 8.71
N SER A 117 -3.07 14.52 7.46
CA SER A 117 -3.16 13.36 6.54
C SER A 117 -1.83 12.94 5.90
N SER A 118 -0.92 13.89 5.62
CA SER A 118 0.28 13.65 4.79
C SER A 118 1.62 13.95 5.49
N GLY A 119 1.59 14.57 6.69
CA GLY A 119 2.81 14.86 7.45
C GLY A 119 3.38 16.26 7.26
N SER A 120 2.86 17.01 6.28
CA SER A 120 3.25 18.40 6.06
C SER A 120 2.22 19.18 5.22
N ALA A 121 2.08 20.48 5.50
CA ALA A 121 1.48 21.43 4.56
C ALA A 121 2.49 21.96 3.52
N THR A 122 3.80 21.97 3.81
CA THR A 122 4.85 22.58 2.98
C THR A 122 6.18 21.79 3.02
N ALA A 123 6.92 21.74 1.91
CA ALA A 123 8.20 21.00 1.85
C ALA A 123 9.37 21.65 2.62
N THR A 124 9.20 22.86 3.16
CA THR A 124 10.24 23.64 3.83
C THR A 124 10.21 23.46 5.34
N LEU A 125 11.38 23.12 5.91
CA LEU A 125 11.64 23.09 7.35
C LEU A 125 11.77 24.52 7.89
N ASN A 126 11.14 24.81 9.04
CA ASN A 126 11.43 26.06 9.75
C ASN A 126 12.74 25.89 10.54
N ALA A 127 13.81 26.57 10.10
CA ALA A 127 15.17 26.33 10.60
C ALA A 127 15.47 26.97 11.97
N ALA A 128 14.52 27.71 12.57
CA ALA A 128 14.75 28.54 13.75
C ALA A 128 13.98 28.13 15.02
N THR A 129 13.45 26.91 15.08
CA THR A 129 12.58 26.49 16.20
C THR A 129 13.32 26.19 17.49
N GLN A 130 12.83 26.74 18.60
CA GLN A 130 13.38 26.51 19.94
C GLN A 130 13.16 25.08 20.45
N VAL A 131 14.09 24.60 21.29
CA VAL A 131 14.06 23.24 21.87
C VAL A 131 12.84 23.01 22.78
N THR A 132 12.35 24.05 23.45
CA THR A 132 11.15 24.01 24.31
C THR A 132 9.89 23.71 23.50
N THR A 133 9.70 24.42 22.38
CA THR A 133 8.62 24.19 21.41
C THR A 133 8.65 22.77 20.86
N ILE A 134 9.84 22.26 20.50
CA ILE A 134 10.02 20.88 20.03
C ILE A 134 9.62 19.87 21.10
N LYS A 135 9.98 20.09 22.36
CA LYS A 135 9.59 19.21 23.48
C LYS A 135 8.09 19.19 23.71
N ALA A 136 7.44 20.35 23.72
CA ALA A 136 5.99 20.45 23.87
C ALA A 136 5.27 19.74 22.71
N ALA A 137 5.69 20.02 21.48
CA ALA A 137 5.10 19.41 20.29
C ALA A 137 5.36 17.88 20.22
N ALA A 138 6.46 17.38 20.79
CA ALA A 138 6.73 15.94 20.91
C ALA A 138 5.82 15.21 21.92
N LEU A 139 5.19 15.94 22.86
CA LEU A 139 4.21 15.39 23.80
C LEU A 139 2.78 15.36 23.23
N HIS A 140 2.53 16.12 22.15
CA HIS A 140 1.23 16.12 21.48
C HIS A 140 0.83 14.69 21.06
N PRO A 141 -0.42 14.24 21.33
CA PRO A 141 -0.84 12.87 21.03
C PRO A 141 -0.69 12.46 19.56
N PHE A 142 -1.11 13.30 18.61
CA PHE A 142 -0.94 13.05 17.18
C PHE A 142 0.48 13.32 16.65
N PHE A 143 0.95 14.57 16.74
CA PHE A 143 2.23 14.97 16.12
C PHE A 143 3.46 14.35 16.79
N GLY A 144 3.41 14.12 18.10
CA GLY A 144 4.46 13.37 18.79
C GLY A 144 4.52 11.91 18.36
N LEU A 145 3.37 11.28 18.07
CA LEU A 145 3.33 9.88 17.62
C LEU A 145 3.84 9.71 16.19
N PHE A 146 3.28 10.47 15.24
CA PHE A 146 3.57 10.31 13.81
C PHE A 146 4.73 11.17 13.30
N GLY A 147 5.23 12.10 14.11
CA GLY A 147 6.18 13.13 13.68
C GLY A 147 5.56 14.16 12.74
N GLY A 148 6.39 15.06 12.24
CA GLY A 148 5.98 16.11 11.30
C GLY A 148 7.12 17.04 10.93
N THR A 149 7.08 17.57 9.71
CA THR A 149 8.18 18.42 9.21
C THR A 149 8.13 19.84 9.75
N SER A 150 6.98 20.36 10.19
CA SER A 150 6.84 21.75 10.69
C SER A 150 7.87 22.11 11.77
N PHE A 151 8.14 21.18 12.69
CA PHE A 151 9.14 21.32 13.77
C PHE A 151 10.21 20.22 13.75
N ALA A 152 10.41 19.56 12.61
CA ALA A 152 11.33 18.43 12.46
C ALA A 152 11.16 17.33 13.53
N LEU A 153 9.91 17.02 13.91
CA LEU A 153 9.62 16.04 14.95
C LEU A 153 9.89 14.62 14.47
N SER A 154 10.68 13.88 15.24
CA SER A 154 10.87 12.46 15.05
C SER A 154 9.60 11.68 15.42
N SER A 155 9.21 10.75 14.54
CA SER A 155 8.16 9.78 14.82
C SER A 155 8.52 8.92 16.04
N ARG A 156 7.52 8.60 16.85
CA ARG A 156 7.65 7.65 17.98
C ARG A 156 7.28 6.23 17.60
N MET A 157 7.09 5.99 16.30
CA MET A 157 6.88 4.66 15.75
C MET A 157 7.98 4.31 14.76
N VAL A 158 8.38 3.05 14.79
CA VAL A 158 9.15 2.40 13.73
C VAL A 158 8.23 1.37 13.09
N VAL A 159 8.07 1.46 11.77
CA VAL A 159 7.25 0.53 10.99
C VAL A 159 8.18 -0.19 10.02
N ALA A 160 8.22 -1.52 10.10
CA ALA A 160 8.96 -2.32 9.12
C ALA A 160 8.12 -2.50 7.85
N ASP A 161 8.79 -2.79 6.73
CA ASP A 161 8.08 -3.27 5.55
C ASP A 161 7.36 -4.58 5.89
N ALA A 162 6.09 -4.72 5.50
CA ALA A 162 5.41 -5.99 5.67
C ALA A 162 5.92 -6.98 4.62
N VAL A 163 6.44 -8.09 5.11
CA VAL A 163 6.99 -9.16 4.29
C VAL A 163 6.06 -10.37 4.28
N PRO A 164 6.07 -11.19 3.22
CA PRO A 164 5.39 -12.47 3.21
C PRO A 164 5.92 -13.37 4.34
N VAL A 165 5.04 -14.18 4.92
CA VAL A 165 5.46 -15.20 5.90
C VAL A 165 6.01 -16.40 5.13
N CYS A 166 7.28 -16.36 4.74
CA CYS A 166 8.01 -17.43 4.05
C CYS A 166 9.42 -17.61 4.65
N GLU A 167 10.10 -18.68 4.26
CA GLU A 167 11.42 -19.04 4.80
C GLU A 167 12.47 -17.95 4.56
N GLU A 168 12.48 -17.38 3.36
CA GLU A 168 13.47 -16.37 2.96
C GLU A 168 13.25 -15.00 3.63
N ALA A 169 12.07 -14.76 4.21
CA ALA A 169 11.73 -13.54 4.93
C ALA A 169 11.91 -13.66 6.45
N MET A 170 12.32 -14.84 6.95
CA MET A 170 12.52 -15.07 8.37
C MET A 170 13.57 -14.09 8.93
N GLY A 171 13.21 -13.37 9.98
CA GLY A 171 14.08 -12.38 10.65
C GLY A 171 14.06 -10.98 10.04
N MET A 172 13.32 -10.73 8.95
CA MET A 172 13.12 -9.37 8.40
C MET A 172 12.09 -8.55 9.20
N SER A 173 11.28 -9.20 10.03
CA SER A 173 10.23 -8.61 10.85
C SER A 173 10.74 -8.22 12.26
N LEU A 174 10.18 -7.17 12.86
CA LEU A 174 10.55 -6.70 14.22
C LEU A 174 10.16 -7.70 15.32
N LEU A 175 9.10 -8.47 15.06
CA LEU A 175 8.64 -9.61 15.84
C LEU A 175 8.33 -10.79 14.88
N PRO A 176 8.56 -12.03 15.31
CA PRO A 176 8.20 -13.19 14.50
C PRO A 176 6.68 -13.27 14.31
N SER A 177 6.27 -13.80 13.15
CA SER A 177 4.89 -14.15 12.87
C SER A 177 4.46 -15.33 13.74
N ASP A 178 3.19 -15.38 14.14
CA ASP A 178 2.60 -16.56 14.79
C ASP A 178 2.14 -17.60 13.74
N GLN A 179 2.18 -17.25 12.44
CA GLN A 179 1.77 -18.12 11.34
C GLN A 179 2.93 -19.00 10.85
N PRO A 180 2.66 -20.23 10.40
CA PRO A 180 3.67 -21.05 9.77
C PRO A 180 4.14 -20.43 8.46
N ALA A 181 5.43 -20.59 8.17
CA ALA A 181 6.01 -20.19 6.89
C ALA A 181 5.30 -20.90 5.72
N MET A 182 4.93 -20.13 4.71
CA MET A 182 4.35 -20.64 3.49
C MET A 182 5.45 -21.27 2.63
N LEU A 183 5.15 -22.43 2.05
CA LEU A 183 5.98 -23.11 1.07
C LEU A 183 5.72 -22.54 -0.33
N VAL A 184 6.02 -21.26 -0.53
CA VAL A 184 5.83 -20.55 -1.80
C VAL A 184 7.10 -19.81 -2.15
N LEU A 185 7.65 -20.08 -3.34
CA LEU A 185 8.82 -19.37 -3.82
C LEU A 185 8.47 -17.90 -4.10
N PRO A 186 9.35 -16.93 -3.78
CA PRO A 186 9.06 -15.52 -4.04
C PRO A 186 8.74 -15.21 -5.52
N SER A 187 9.26 -16.00 -6.47
CA SER A 187 8.93 -15.89 -7.91
C SER A 187 7.47 -16.17 -8.23
N ASP A 188 6.79 -16.96 -7.41
CA ASP A 188 5.45 -17.46 -7.66
C ASP A 188 4.39 -16.64 -6.91
N MET A 189 4.81 -15.73 -6.03
CA MET A 189 3.94 -14.84 -5.26
C MET A 189 3.27 -13.75 -6.12
N LEU A 190 3.76 -13.55 -7.35
CA LEU A 190 3.34 -12.49 -8.25
C LEU A 190 2.65 -13.08 -9.48
N MET A 191 1.49 -12.54 -9.83
CA MET A 191 0.69 -12.96 -10.97
C MET A 191 0.35 -11.77 -11.89
N PRO A 192 0.24 -11.99 -13.21
CA PRO A 192 -0.32 -11.00 -14.11
C PRO A 192 -1.84 -10.94 -13.96
N VAL A 193 -2.37 -9.73 -13.86
CA VAL A 193 -3.80 -9.45 -13.97
C VAL A 193 -4.05 -8.55 -15.16
N GLN A 194 -4.81 -9.05 -16.13
CA GLN A 194 -5.21 -8.30 -17.31
C GLN A 194 -6.50 -7.53 -17.02
N ILE A 195 -6.46 -6.22 -17.21
CA ILE A 195 -7.63 -5.36 -17.15
C ILE A 195 -8.02 -5.04 -18.58
N ILE A 196 -9.09 -5.67 -19.04
CA ILE A 196 -9.65 -5.43 -20.36
C ILE A 196 -10.66 -4.28 -20.23
N ARG A 197 -10.43 -3.21 -20.99
CA ARG A 197 -11.44 -2.15 -21.11
C ARG A 197 -12.58 -2.70 -21.95
N LYS A 198 -13.76 -2.82 -21.35
CA LYS A 198 -14.97 -3.10 -22.10
C LYS A 198 -15.44 -1.81 -22.77
N ASN A 199 -15.81 -1.91 -24.05
CA ASN A 199 -16.49 -0.83 -24.75
C ASN A 199 -18.00 -1.08 -24.64
N ASP A 200 -18.67 -0.38 -23.74
CA ASP A 200 -20.10 -0.59 -23.51
C ASP A 200 -20.97 -0.14 -24.68
N ALA A 201 -20.46 0.75 -25.54
CA ALA A 201 -21.10 1.08 -26.81
C ALA A 201 -21.12 -0.11 -27.79
N MET A 202 -20.28 -1.12 -27.55
CA MET A 202 -20.29 -2.41 -28.26
C MET A 202 -20.89 -3.54 -27.39
N GLY A 203 -21.38 -3.21 -26.19
CA GLY A 203 -21.97 -4.12 -25.21
C GLY A 203 -23.50 -4.18 -25.28
N LYS A 204 -24.11 -4.97 -24.39
CA LYS A 204 -25.55 -5.33 -24.44
C LYS A 204 -26.48 -4.11 -24.31
N ASP A 205 -27.61 -4.25 -25.00
CA ASP A 205 -28.74 -3.33 -25.19
C ASP A 205 -28.50 -2.19 -26.20
N ALA A 206 -28.30 -2.60 -27.45
CA ALA A 206 -28.22 -1.69 -28.60
C ALA A 206 -29.47 -0.78 -28.72
N GLN A 207 -30.63 -1.24 -28.27
CA GLN A 207 -31.89 -0.51 -28.43
C GLN A 207 -31.95 0.68 -27.48
N ARG A 208 -31.63 0.47 -26.19
CA ARG A 208 -31.46 1.57 -25.21
C ARG A 208 -30.39 2.58 -25.63
N LEU A 209 -29.32 2.10 -26.25
CA LEU A 209 -28.21 2.93 -26.68
C LEU A 209 -28.57 3.79 -27.92
N ILE A 210 -29.31 3.22 -28.87
CA ILE A 210 -29.87 3.95 -30.02
C ILE A 210 -30.85 5.02 -29.54
N GLU A 211 -31.70 4.72 -28.56
CA GLU A 211 -32.60 5.71 -27.95
C GLU A 211 -31.86 6.87 -27.27
N LEU A 212 -30.72 6.59 -26.62
CA LEU A 212 -29.96 7.59 -25.85
C LEU A 212 -29.04 8.47 -26.72
N VAL A 213 -28.38 7.87 -27.70
CA VAL A 213 -27.29 8.50 -28.48
C VAL A 213 -27.75 8.84 -29.91
N GLY A 214 -28.77 8.17 -30.42
CA GLY A 214 -29.23 8.31 -31.79
C GLY A 214 -28.58 7.29 -32.74
N GLU A 215 -29.39 6.78 -33.67
CA GLU A 215 -29.00 5.71 -34.60
C GLU A 215 -27.84 6.09 -35.53
N ALA A 216 -27.82 7.33 -36.02
CA ALA A 216 -26.77 7.79 -36.94
C ALA A 216 -25.38 7.83 -36.27
N GLU A 217 -25.32 8.33 -35.04
CA GLU A 217 -24.07 8.52 -34.31
C GLU A 217 -23.49 7.18 -33.83
N ILE A 218 -24.35 6.26 -33.37
CA ILE A 218 -23.91 4.92 -32.96
C ILE A 218 -23.43 4.08 -34.16
N THR A 219 -24.10 4.22 -35.30
CA THR A 219 -23.73 3.52 -36.54
C THR A 219 -22.38 4.03 -37.05
N GLN A 220 -22.18 5.36 -37.08
CA GLN A 220 -20.89 5.95 -37.45
C GLN A 220 -19.77 5.50 -36.50
N TYR A 221 -20.06 5.44 -35.21
CA TYR A 221 -19.12 4.93 -34.22
C TYR A 221 -18.72 3.47 -34.49
N TRP A 222 -19.68 2.57 -34.70
CA TRP A 222 -19.40 1.14 -34.98
C TRP A 222 -18.64 0.93 -36.29
N VAL A 223 -18.98 1.68 -37.34
CA VAL A 223 -18.24 1.66 -38.61
C VAL A 223 -16.79 2.09 -38.37
N SER A 224 -16.57 3.20 -37.66
CA SER A 224 -15.22 3.69 -37.37
C SER A 224 -14.38 2.70 -36.54
N GLN A 225 -14.99 2.01 -35.57
CA GLN A 225 -14.31 0.99 -34.78
C GLN A 225 -13.94 -0.24 -35.63
N SER A 226 -14.83 -0.61 -36.55
CA SER A 226 -14.60 -1.73 -37.48
C SER A 226 -13.48 -1.42 -38.47
N GLU A 227 -13.46 -0.21 -39.04
CA GLU A 227 -12.37 0.27 -39.91
C GLU A 227 -11.03 0.33 -39.17
N GLN A 228 -11.02 0.79 -37.92
CA GLN A 228 -9.81 0.78 -37.09
C GLN A 228 -9.32 -0.65 -36.81
N ALA A 229 -10.22 -1.61 -36.60
CA ALA A 229 -9.85 -3.00 -36.41
C ALA A 229 -9.21 -3.62 -37.67
N VAL A 230 -9.74 -3.31 -38.86
CA VAL A 230 -9.18 -3.74 -40.15
C VAL A 230 -7.78 -3.14 -40.35
N LYS A 231 -7.63 -1.82 -40.18
CA LYS A 231 -6.33 -1.13 -40.30
C LYS A 231 -5.28 -1.69 -39.34
N ARG A 232 -5.67 -2.06 -38.11
CA ARG A 232 -4.76 -2.71 -37.14
C ARG A 232 -4.32 -4.09 -37.62
N LYS A 233 -5.23 -4.91 -38.15
CA LYS A 233 -4.93 -6.25 -38.66
C LYS A 233 -3.96 -6.18 -39.85
N GLU A 234 -4.18 -5.25 -40.76
CA GLU A 234 -3.30 -4.98 -41.91
C GLU A 234 -1.91 -4.50 -41.45
N SER A 235 -1.85 -3.54 -40.52
CA SER A 235 -0.56 -3.07 -39.97
C SER A 235 0.23 -4.17 -39.25
N LYS A 236 -0.46 -5.09 -38.57
CA LYS A 236 0.18 -6.22 -37.87
C LYS A 236 0.71 -7.24 -38.88
N ALA A 237 -0.05 -7.53 -39.93
CA ALA A 237 0.40 -8.42 -41.00
C ALA A 237 1.62 -7.85 -41.74
N ALA A 238 1.61 -6.55 -42.05
CA ALA A 238 2.74 -5.87 -42.68
C ALA A 238 4.00 -5.88 -41.79
N ALA A 239 3.84 -5.62 -40.48
CA ALA A 239 4.96 -5.66 -39.54
C ALA A 239 5.56 -7.07 -39.38
N VAL A 240 4.73 -8.12 -39.41
CA VAL A 240 5.19 -9.53 -39.37
C VAL A 240 5.93 -9.90 -40.66
N ALA A 241 5.43 -9.48 -41.82
CA ALA A 241 6.08 -9.73 -43.10
C ALA A 241 7.45 -9.03 -43.20
N ALA A 242 7.56 -7.78 -42.76
CA ALA A 242 8.81 -7.03 -42.76
C ALA A 242 9.85 -7.62 -41.77
N LEU A 243 9.40 -8.12 -40.61
CA LEU A 243 10.28 -8.81 -39.66
C LEU A 243 10.83 -10.14 -40.23
N ALA A 244 10.00 -10.87 -40.98
CA ALA A 244 10.40 -12.12 -41.64
C ALA A 244 11.38 -11.87 -42.80
N ALA A 245 11.37 -10.68 -43.40
CA ALA A 245 12.28 -10.26 -44.46
C ALA A 245 13.63 -9.72 -43.94
N GLY A 246 13.85 -9.68 -42.62
CA GLY A 246 15.10 -9.19 -42.02
C GLY A 246 15.25 -7.66 -42.04
N GLU A 247 14.19 -6.92 -42.37
CA GLU A 247 14.21 -5.46 -42.38
C GLU A 247 14.03 -4.88 -40.97
N SER A 248 14.73 -3.77 -40.69
CA SER A 248 14.55 -3.03 -39.43
C SER A 248 13.21 -2.30 -39.46
N VAL A 249 12.18 -2.91 -38.88
CA VAL A 249 10.89 -2.26 -38.70
C VAL A 249 11.05 -1.16 -37.66
N GLU A 250 10.94 0.10 -38.09
CA GLU A 250 10.79 1.23 -37.17
C GLU A 250 9.59 0.89 -36.28
N LYS A 251 9.83 0.73 -34.96
CA LYS A 251 8.79 0.29 -34.03
C LYS A 251 7.66 1.32 -34.07
N GLY A 252 6.63 1.03 -34.87
CA GLY A 252 5.38 1.78 -34.84
C GLY A 252 4.98 1.94 -33.38
N LYS A 253 4.60 3.17 -32.99
CA LYS A 253 4.26 3.53 -31.61
C LYS A 253 3.48 2.36 -31.00
N LYS A 254 4.09 1.72 -30.01
CA LYS A 254 3.63 0.51 -29.29
C LYS A 254 2.32 0.76 -28.48
N GLU A 255 1.47 1.66 -28.95
CA GLU A 255 0.28 2.17 -28.27
C GLU A 255 -0.99 1.38 -28.65
N SER A 256 -0.94 0.42 -29.57
CA SER A 256 -2.15 -0.26 -30.07
C SER A 256 -2.58 -1.51 -29.28
N LEU A 257 -1.90 -1.85 -28.16
CA LEU A 257 -2.43 -2.76 -27.12
C LEU A 257 -3.27 -2.03 -26.05
N GLN A 258 -3.86 -0.88 -26.42
CA GLN A 258 -4.73 -0.06 -25.57
C GLN A 258 -6.01 -0.75 -25.06
N THR A 259 -6.30 -1.99 -25.49
CA THR A 259 -7.48 -2.74 -25.03
C THR A 259 -7.25 -3.53 -23.74
N ALA A 260 -5.99 -3.84 -23.38
CA ALA A 260 -5.66 -4.59 -22.16
C ALA A 260 -4.51 -3.90 -21.41
N THR A 261 -4.82 -3.28 -20.27
CA THR A 261 -3.79 -2.85 -19.32
C THR A 261 -3.47 -4.02 -18.41
N ALA A 262 -2.27 -4.57 -18.49
CA ALA A 262 -1.82 -5.57 -17.53
C ALA A 262 -1.18 -4.89 -16.31
N ILE A 263 -1.37 -5.51 -15.15
CA ILE A 263 -0.65 -5.18 -13.92
C ILE A 263 -0.12 -6.46 -13.30
N GLU A 264 0.99 -6.34 -12.61
CA GLU A 264 1.50 -7.37 -11.73
C GLU A 264 0.84 -7.21 -10.36
N ALA A 265 0.33 -8.28 -9.78
CA ALA A 265 -0.28 -8.27 -8.46
C ALA A 265 0.26 -9.41 -7.61
N VAL A 266 0.34 -9.20 -6.31
CA VAL A 266 0.48 -10.26 -5.33
C VAL A 266 -0.74 -11.17 -5.42
N MET A 267 -0.53 -12.48 -5.46
CA MET A 267 -1.62 -13.45 -5.50
C MET A 267 -2.44 -13.44 -4.19
N PRO A 268 -3.74 -13.82 -4.25
CA PRO A 268 -4.53 -14.08 -3.06
C PRO A 268 -3.94 -15.21 -2.19
N ASN A 269 -4.40 -15.29 -0.95
CA ASN A 269 -4.05 -16.29 0.06
C ASN A 269 -2.58 -16.27 0.51
N LEU A 270 -1.90 -15.13 0.36
CA LEU A 270 -0.57 -14.92 0.94
C LEU A 270 -0.67 -14.26 2.30
N ASN A 271 0.04 -14.82 3.27
CA ASN A 271 0.18 -14.24 4.60
C ASN A 271 1.30 -13.19 4.57
N PHE A 272 1.04 -12.01 5.15
CA PHE A 272 2.03 -10.96 5.38
C PHE A 272 2.08 -10.63 6.87
N VAL A 273 3.27 -10.29 7.36
CA VAL A 273 3.48 -9.82 8.73
C VAL A 273 3.71 -8.32 8.74
N LEU A 274 2.85 -7.57 9.43
CA LEU A 274 3.04 -6.16 9.72
C LEU A 274 3.71 -6.04 11.08
N SER A 275 4.78 -5.24 11.15
CA SER A 275 5.61 -5.11 12.34
C SER A 275 5.79 -3.66 12.74
N PHE A 276 5.52 -3.37 14.02
CA PHE A 276 5.58 -2.03 14.58
C PHE A 276 6.38 -2.03 15.88
N GLU A 277 7.17 -0.98 16.11
CA GLU A 277 7.68 -0.62 17.44
C GLU A 277 7.13 0.77 17.80
N VAL A 278 6.53 0.90 18.97
CA VAL A 278 5.93 2.13 19.47
C VAL A 278 6.65 2.54 20.76
N ASN A 279 7.15 3.77 20.78
CA ASN A 279 7.92 4.39 21.85
C ASN A 279 7.21 5.66 22.35
N ALA A 280 5.97 5.53 22.82
CA ALA A 280 5.09 6.63 23.19
C ALA A 280 5.50 7.30 24.53
N PHE A 281 5.37 8.62 24.61
CA PHE A 281 5.60 9.38 25.83
C PHE A 281 4.38 9.41 26.77
N SER A 282 3.17 9.34 26.20
CA SER A 282 1.91 9.39 26.95
C SER A 282 0.99 8.22 26.58
N GLU A 283 0.02 7.94 27.46
CA GLU A 283 -1.04 6.96 27.18
C GLU A 283 -1.91 7.39 26.00
N ALA A 284 -2.18 8.69 25.83
CA ALA A 284 -2.92 9.21 24.67
C ALA A 284 -2.20 8.91 23.33
N GLN A 285 -0.87 9.05 23.27
CA GLN A 285 -0.11 8.66 22.07
C GLN A 285 -0.22 7.17 21.79
N PHE A 286 -0.11 6.34 22.84
CA PHE A 286 -0.19 4.89 22.71
C PHE A 286 -1.60 4.43 22.31
N GLY A 287 -2.65 4.98 22.93
CA GLY A 287 -4.04 4.73 22.59
C GLY A 287 -4.38 5.17 21.17
N LEU A 288 -3.88 6.32 20.73
CA LEU A 288 -4.09 6.80 19.37
C LEU A 288 -3.47 5.85 18.34
N PHE A 289 -2.29 5.30 18.63
CA PHE A 289 -1.70 4.24 17.82
C PHE A 289 -2.65 3.03 17.74
N LEU A 290 -3.13 2.53 18.88
CA LEU A 290 -4.03 1.37 18.92
C LEU A 290 -5.30 1.61 18.10
N MET A 291 -5.99 2.73 18.31
CA MET A 291 -7.21 3.07 17.58
C MET A 291 -6.94 3.22 16.08
N SER A 292 -5.81 3.84 15.70
CA SER A 292 -5.41 3.96 14.29
C SER A 292 -5.10 2.60 13.64
N LEU A 293 -4.48 1.69 14.39
CA LEU A 293 -4.22 0.31 13.95
C LEU A 293 -5.52 -0.44 13.76
N GLN A 294 -6.44 -0.40 14.73
CA GLN A 294 -7.76 -1.04 14.62
C GLN A 294 -8.52 -0.52 13.41
N ARG A 295 -8.56 0.80 13.18
CA ARG A 295 -9.27 1.39 12.03
C ARG A 295 -8.60 1.04 10.70
N LEU A 296 -7.26 1.00 10.65
CA LEU A 296 -6.52 0.52 9.48
C LEU A 296 -6.86 -0.94 9.16
N LEU A 297 -6.87 -1.80 10.17
CA LEU A 297 -7.17 -3.22 10.01
C LEU A 297 -8.64 -3.48 9.62
N ARG A 298 -9.58 -2.72 10.19
CA ARG A 298 -11.00 -2.75 9.80
C ARG A 298 -11.24 -2.29 8.37
N LYS A 299 -10.39 -1.40 7.82
CA LYS A 299 -10.44 -1.04 6.39
C LYS A 299 -10.24 -2.29 5.52
N GLY A 300 -9.41 -3.24 5.98
CA GLY A 300 -9.25 -4.55 5.34
C GLY A 300 -8.69 -4.47 3.93
N GLN A 301 -7.96 -3.40 3.57
CA GLN A 301 -7.49 -3.18 2.20
C GLN A 301 -6.14 -2.41 2.14
N PHE A 302 -5.21 -2.89 1.30
CA PHE A 302 -3.94 -2.23 0.97
C PHE A 302 -3.72 -2.11 -0.54
N GLY A 303 -2.89 -1.15 -0.95
CA GLY A 303 -2.47 -0.99 -2.34
C GLY A 303 -3.45 -0.17 -3.20
N GLY A 304 -3.27 -0.25 -4.52
CA GLY A 304 -4.04 0.52 -5.48
C GLY A 304 -5.30 -0.20 -5.97
N ARG A 305 -6.14 0.55 -6.69
CA ARG A 305 -7.35 0.04 -7.36
C ARG A 305 -8.39 -0.55 -6.40
N GLU A 306 -8.53 0.07 -5.23
CA GLU A 306 -9.47 -0.35 -4.19
C GLU A 306 -10.91 -0.47 -4.70
N ALA A 307 -11.34 0.47 -5.55
CA ALA A 307 -12.66 0.47 -6.20
C ALA A 307 -12.93 -0.76 -7.09
N ARG A 308 -11.90 -1.52 -7.47
CA ARG A 308 -12.02 -2.78 -8.24
C ARG A 308 -11.90 -4.02 -7.36
N GLY A 309 -11.89 -3.85 -6.04
CA GLY A 309 -11.81 -4.95 -5.07
C GLY A 309 -10.41 -5.55 -4.88
N PHE A 310 -9.35 -4.87 -5.35
CA PHE A 310 -7.97 -5.32 -5.15
C PHE A 310 -7.49 -5.07 -3.73
N GLY A 311 -6.53 -5.85 -3.26
CA GLY A 311 -5.80 -5.56 -2.03
C GLY A 311 -6.55 -5.86 -0.74
N ARG A 312 -7.72 -6.49 -0.82
CA ARG A 312 -8.46 -6.95 0.35
C ARG A 312 -7.68 -7.98 1.13
N TYR A 313 -7.73 -7.89 2.46
CA TYR A 313 -7.11 -8.84 3.37
C TYR A 313 -8.01 -9.14 4.57
N GLN A 314 -7.67 -10.21 5.28
CA GLN A 314 -8.23 -10.57 6.59
C GLN A 314 -7.11 -10.54 7.63
N VAL A 315 -7.43 -10.16 8.86
CA VAL A 315 -6.51 -10.26 9.99
C VAL A 315 -6.55 -11.69 10.51
N VAL A 316 -5.40 -12.32 10.67
CA VAL A 316 -5.27 -13.71 11.13
C VAL A 316 -4.87 -13.77 12.60
N SER A 317 -3.89 -12.95 12.99
CA SER A 317 -3.43 -12.83 14.36
C SER A 317 -2.88 -11.43 14.60
N ALA A 318 -2.96 -10.96 15.84
CA ALA A 318 -2.35 -9.71 16.28
C ALA A 318 -1.79 -9.90 17.69
N SER A 319 -0.48 -9.75 17.85
CA SER A 319 0.21 -9.90 19.12
C SER A 319 1.00 -8.67 19.51
N ILE A 320 1.20 -8.52 20.82
CA ILE A 320 1.94 -7.43 21.45
C ILE A 320 3.05 -8.00 22.33
N ALA A 321 4.20 -7.32 22.33
CA ALA A 321 5.35 -7.65 23.15
C ALA A 321 5.87 -6.41 23.90
N SER A 322 6.50 -6.65 25.05
CA SER A 322 7.23 -5.64 25.81
C SER A 322 8.69 -6.03 25.97
N GLN A 323 9.54 -5.02 26.10
CA GLN A 323 10.94 -5.19 26.42
C GLN A 323 11.11 -5.32 27.94
N ASN A 324 11.80 -6.36 28.39
CA ASN A 324 12.18 -6.51 29.80
C ASN A 324 13.43 -5.68 30.14
N ASP A 325 13.82 -5.65 31.41
CA ASP A 325 14.98 -4.87 31.91
C ASP A 325 16.32 -5.26 31.25
N LYS A 326 16.41 -6.46 30.65
CA LYS A 326 17.60 -6.95 29.93
C LYS A 326 17.58 -6.57 28.45
N GLY A 327 16.59 -5.81 27.99
CA GLY A 327 16.44 -5.45 26.59
C GLY A 327 15.83 -6.54 25.70
N ILE A 328 15.38 -7.66 26.27
CA ILE A 328 14.80 -8.79 25.53
C ILE A 328 13.30 -8.58 25.38
N TRP A 329 12.78 -8.79 24.17
CA TRP A 329 11.36 -8.71 23.87
C TRP A 329 10.65 -10.01 24.23
N ALA A 330 9.58 -9.91 25.02
CA ALA A 330 8.71 -11.02 25.38
C ALA A 330 7.26 -10.72 24.98
N LYS A 331 6.60 -11.72 24.39
CA LYS A 331 5.18 -11.64 24.04
C LYS A 331 4.36 -11.45 25.31
N LEU A 332 3.53 -10.41 25.33
CA LEU A 332 2.60 -10.13 26.42
C LEU A 332 1.26 -10.84 26.19
N GLY A 333 0.77 -10.83 24.95
CA GLY A 333 -0.53 -11.41 24.64
C GLY A 333 -1.02 -11.02 23.25
N SER A 334 -2.33 -11.11 23.08
CA SER A 334 -3.05 -10.68 21.88
C SER A 334 -3.41 -9.20 21.97
N VAL A 335 -3.47 -8.51 20.83
CA VAL A 335 -3.94 -7.11 20.76
C VAL A 335 -5.46 -7.04 20.87
N PHE A 336 -6.14 -8.01 20.25
CA PHE A 336 -7.59 -8.08 20.19
C PHE A 336 -8.09 -9.31 20.94
N SER A 337 -9.16 -9.13 21.69
CA SER A 337 -9.93 -10.19 22.35
C SER A 337 -10.81 -10.96 21.38
N ASP A 338 -11.25 -10.32 20.30
CA ASP A 338 -12.01 -10.90 19.20
C ASP A 338 -11.44 -10.39 17.87
N MET A 339 -11.05 -11.32 17.00
CA MET A 339 -10.41 -11.03 15.71
C MET A 339 -11.42 -10.66 14.62
N ASP A 340 -12.70 -11.00 14.79
CA ASP A 340 -13.75 -10.67 13.81
C ASP A 340 -14.23 -9.23 13.99
N THR A 341 -14.40 -8.81 15.24
CA THR A 341 -14.78 -7.43 15.59
C THR A 341 -13.58 -6.51 15.79
N LEU A 342 -12.38 -7.09 15.99
CA LEU A 342 -11.15 -6.40 16.36
C LEU A 342 -11.30 -5.59 17.66
N GLU A 343 -12.05 -6.11 18.63
CA GLU A 343 -12.17 -5.50 19.96
C GLU A 343 -10.89 -5.65 20.78
N PHE A 344 -10.37 -4.57 21.35
CA PHE A 344 -9.16 -4.60 22.14
C PHE A 344 -9.28 -5.52 23.35
N ASP A 345 -8.16 -6.19 23.66
CA ASP A 345 -7.97 -6.86 24.94
C ASP A 345 -8.18 -5.88 26.12
N ALA A 346 -8.69 -6.40 27.24
CA ALA A 346 -9.06 -5.59 28.40
C ALA A 346 -7.90 -4.71 28.91
N GLU A 347 -6.66 -5.20 28.84
CA GLU A 347 -5.48 -4.45 29.28
C GLU A 347 -5.16 -3.24 28.39
N LEU A 348 -5.62 -3.25 27.13
CA LEU A 348 -5.37 -2.18 26.16
C LEU A 348 -6.51 -1.15 26.07
N ARG A 349 -7.71 -1.49 26.58
CA ARG A 349 -8.89 -0.60 26.56
C ARG A 349 -8.69 0.71 27.31
N GLY A 350 -7.91 0.69 28.40
CA GLY A 350 -7.60 1.90 29.17
C GLY A 350 -6.86 2.94 28.34
N ALA A 351 -5.82 2.51 27.60
CA ALA A 351 -5.07 3.41 26.74
C ALA A 351 -5.92 3.95 25.58
N SER A 352 -6.76 3.12 24.95
CA SER A 352 -7.65 3.59 23.88
C SER A 352 -8.68 4.61 24.40
N ALA A 353 -9.23 4.42 25.61
CA ALA A 353 -10.16 5.37 26.21
C ALA A 353 -9.51 6.74 26.49
N VAL A 354 -8.24 6.76 26.93
CA VAL A 354 -7.49 8.03 27.11
C VAL A 354 -7.28 8.75 25.78
N ALA A 355 -7.05 8.01 24.69
CA ALA A 355 -6.93 8.62 23.37
C ALA A 355 -8.27 9.10 22.80
N GLU A 356 -9.36 8.38 23.08
CA GLU A 356 -10.73 8.77 22.73
C GLU A 356 -11.13 10.09 23.40
N ASP A 357 -10.90 10.22 24.71
CA ASP A 357 -11.12 11.47 25.44
C ASP A 357 -10.33 12.65 24.85
N TRP A 358 -9.07 12.41 24.45
CA TRP A 358 -8.27 13.42 23.76
C TRP A 358 -8.83 13.76 22.36
N ILE A 359 -9.29 12.78 21.58
CA ILE A 359 -9.92 13.00 20.27
C ILE A 359 -11.19 13.85 20.42
N ASP A 360 -12.02 13.55 21.42
CA ASP A 360 -13.27 14.26 21.69
C ASP A 360 -13.04 15.70 22.14
N THR A 361 -11.88 15.97 22.76
CA THR A 361 -11.53 17.29 23.30
C THR A 361 -10.49 18.04 22.48
N CYS A 362 -9.97 17.46 21.40
CA CYS A 362 -8.84 18.02 20.65
C CYS A 362 -9.12 19.46 20.17
N SER A 363 -8.09 20.31 20.22
CA SER A 363 -8.18 21.74 19.95
C SER A 363 -7.88 22.04 18.48
N VAL A 364 -8.84 22.61 17.75
CA VAL A 364 -8.59 23.13 16.40
C VAL A 364 -7.47 24.18 16.38
N PRO A 365 -7.44 25.19 17.28
CA PRO A 365 -6.33 26.13 17.36
C PRO A 365 -4.95 25.48 17.48
N GLU A 366 -4.84 24.36 18.22
CA GLU A 366 -3.58 23.63 18.37
C GLU A 366 -3.14 22.95 17.06
N ILE A 367 -4.09 22.33 16.36
CA ILE A 367 -3.83 21.70 15.05
C ILE A 367 -3.41 22.76 14.02
N GLU A 368 -4.10 23.91 13.99
CA GLU A 368 -3.76 25.04 13.13
C GLU A 368 -2.40 25.63 13.46
N ALA A 369 -2.08 25.79 14.75
CA ALA A 369 -0.78 26.28 15.20
C ALA A 369 0.35 25.36 14.73
N PHE A 370 0.17 24.04 14.79
CA PHE A 370 1.15 23.10 14.26
C PHE A 370 1.31 23.20 12.74
N ALA A 371 0.19 23.33 12.02
CA ALA A 371 0.20 23.46 10.56
C ALA A 371 0.88 24.77 10.09
N GLY A 372 0.70 25.86 10.85
CA GLY A 372 1.33 27.15 10.62
C GLY A 372 2.75 27.29 11.21
N ALA A 373 3.25 26.27 11.91
CA ALA A 373 4.49 26.33 12.69
C ALA A 373 4.53 27.53 13.68
N ASP A 374 3.40 27.83 14.34
CA ASP A 374 3.28 28.91 15.33
C ASP A 374 3.95 28.51 16.66
N GLU A 375 5.18 28.97 16.84
CA GLU A 375 5.97 28.68 18.04
C GLU A 375 5.35 29.30 19.31
N THR A 376 4.66 30.43 19.19
CA THR A 376 4.11 31.17 20.34
C THR A 376 2.98 30.42 21.03
N PHE A 377 2.26 29.58 20.28
CA PHE A 377 1.21 28.72 20.83
C PHE A 377 1.82 27.67 21.76
N PHE A 378 2.88 26.99 21.29
CA PHE A 378 3.51 25.90 22.05
C PHE A 378 4.39 26.42 23.20
N GLU A 379 4.97 27.62 23.08
CA GLU A 379 5.69 28.26 24.20
C GLU A 379 4.77 28.59 25.38
N LYS A 380 3.51 28.95 25.12
CA LYS A 380 2.52 29.22 26.18
C LYS A 380 1.95 27.95 26.81
N ALA A 381 2.00 26.84 26.09
CA ALA A 381 1.50 25.54 26.53
C ALA A 381 2.56 24.71 27.28
N ALA A 382 3.85 25.03 27.10
CA ALA A 382 5.00 24.47 27.81
C ALA A 382 5.17 25.10 29.19
#